data_AF-A0A0R3Q6L5-F1
#
_entry.id   AF-A0A0R3Q6L5-F1
#
_cell.length_a   1.000
_cell.length_b   1.000
_cell.length_c   1.000
_cell.angle_alpha   90.00
_cell.angle_beta   90.00
_cell.angle_gamma   90.00
#
_symmetry.space_group_name_H-M   'P 1'
#
loop_
_entity.id
_entity.type
_entity.pdbx_description
1 polymer ?
#
loop_
_entity_poly.entity_id
_entity_poly.type
_entity_poly.pdbx_seq_one_letter_code
_entity_poly.pdbx_strand_id
1 'polypeptide(L)'
;MCKDEFERVMSSGHPEHFLRKPGEKYSRKELIHAWTVYLKKELKIKKAQEEELLLVKLRQKADLFNRLFSSDSDLTDKEVEKLLEEAREEDSTDKQFLSSLLRISFFVIVARMFSNSF
;
A
#
# COMPACT_ATOMS: atom_id res chain seq x y z
N MET A 1 -16.52 -9.31 8.76
CA MET A 1 -15.38 -8.51 8.26
C MET A 1 -15.42 -8.26 6.76
N CYS A 2 -15.30 -9.27 5.86
CA CYS A 2 -15.33 -8.99 4.40
C CYS A 2 -16.72 -8.56 3.87
N LYS A 3 -17.80 -9.11 4.44
CA LYS A 3 -19.18 -8.78 4.03
C LYS A 3 -19.57 -7.36 4.43
N ASP A 4 -19.21 -6.97 5.64
CA ASP A 4 -19.53 -5.64 6.21
C ASP A 4 -18.76 -4.54 5.46
N GLU A 5 -17.51 -4.80 5.09
CA GLU A 5 -16.69 -3.92 4.26
C GLU A 5 -17.28 -3.74 2.86
N PHE A 6 -17.75 -4.84 2.26
CA PHE A 6 -18.41 -4.83 0.96
C PHE A 6 -19.72 -4.04 1.01
N GLU A 7 -20.58 -4.28 2.00
CA GLU A 7 -21.82 -3.53 2.18
C GLU A 7 -21.56 -2.05 2.44
N ARG A 8 -20.52 -1.70 3.21
CA ARG A 8 -20.11 -0.29 3.44
C ARG A 8 -19.68 0.40 2.14
N VAL A 9 -18.82 -0.25 1.34
CA VAL A 9 -18.35 0.30 0.05
C VAL A 9 -19.51 0.47 -0.92
N MET A 10 -20.40 -0.53 -1.02
CA MET A 10 -21.57 -0.48 -1.90
C MET A 10 -22.62 0.55 -1.45
N SER A 11 -22.63 0.91 -0.17
CA SER A 11 -23.52 1.94 0.40
C SER A 11 -22.93 3.35 0.36
N SER A 12 -21.65 3.49 0.00
CA SER A 12 -20.99 4.79 -0.12
C SER A 12 -21.37 5.50 -1.42
N GLY A 13 -21.53 6.82 -1.36
CA GLY A 13 -21.93 7.63 -2.51
C GLY A 13 -20.81 7.78 -3.53
N HIS A 14 -20.99 7.15 -4.69
CA HIS A 14 -20.35 7.39 -6.00
C HIS A 14 -18.95 6.81 -6.26
N PRO A 15 -18.73 6.35 -7.51
CA PRO A 15 -17.65 6.91 -8.32
C PRO A 15 -18.23 7.51 -9.60
N GLU A 16 -17.78 8.73 -9.94
CA GLU A 16 -18.31 9.81 -10.82
C GLU A 16 -19.08 9.48 -12.14
N HIS A 17 -19.29 8.21 -12.48
CA HIS A 17 -20.10 7.73 -13.61
C HIS A 17 -21.53 7.29 -13.27
N PHE A 18 -21.90 7.21 -11.98
CA PHE A 18 -23.29 7.03 -11.53
C PHE A 18 -24.20 8.27 -11.62
N LEU A 19 -23.80 9.31 -12.37
CA LEU A 19 -24.67 10.46 -12.65
C LEU A 19 -25.74 10.05 -13.66
N ARG A 20 -26.82 9.41 -13.20
CA ARG A 20 -28.08 9.38 -13.96
C ARG A 20 -28.99 10.51 -13.50
N LYS A 21 -29.80 11.00 -14.44
CA LYS A 21 -30.92 11.89 -14.14
C LYS A 21 -31.85 11.20 -13.14
N PRO A 22 -32.51 11.94 -12.25
CA PRO A 22 -33.42 11.37 -11.26
C PRO A 22 -34.43 10.41 -11.90
N GLY A 23 -34.53 9.16 -11.41
CA GLY A 23 -35.59 8.20 -11.78
C GLY A 23 -35.14 6.89 -12.46
N GLU A 24 -33.87 6.75 -12.83
CA GLU A 24 -33.40 5.53 -13.50
C GLU A 24 -32.80 4.50 -12.51
N LYS A 25 -33.24 3.23 -12.63
CA LYS A 25 -32.76 2.12 -11.79
C LYS A 25 -31.60 1.38 -12.45
N TYR A 26 -30.53 1.12 -11.71
CA TYR A 26 -29.44 0.23 -12.14
C TYR A 26 -29.76 -1.23 -11.83
N SER A 27 -29.28 -2.16 -12.66
CA SER A 27 -29.16 -3.56 -12.26
C SER A 27 -28.01 -3.74 -11.27
N ARG A 28 -28.12 -4.71 -10.36
CA ARG A 28 -27.05 -5.06 -9.40
C ARG A 28 -25.72 -5.36 -10.12
N LYS A 29 -25.78 -5.94 -11.32
CA LYS A 29 -24.61 -6.30 -12.14
C LYS A 29 -23.87 -5.05 -12.62
N GLU A 30 -24.58 -4.03 -13.09
CA GLU A 30 -23.97 -2.77 -13.53
C GLU A 30 -23.32 -2.01 -12.37
N LEU A 31 -23.96 -2.03 -11.20
CA LEU A 31 -23.42 -1.43 -9.98
C LEU A 31 -22.08 -2.06 -9.58
N ILE A 32 -22.04 -3.39 -9.51
CA ILE A 32 -20.81 -4.13 -9.19
C ILE A 32 -19.72 -3.87 -10.23
N HIS A 33 -20.08 -3.83 -11.51
CA HIS A 33 -19.11 -3.62 -12.59
C HIS A 33 -18.43 -2.25 -12.47
N ALA A 34 -19.21 -1.18 -12.27
CA ALA A 34 -18.66 0.17 -12.17
C ALA A 34 -17.80 0.38 -10.92
N TRP A 35 -18.18 -0.20 -9.77
CA TRP A 35 -17.32 -0.23 -8.58
C TRP A 35 -16.01 -0.98 -8.85
N THR A 36 -16.07 -2.11 -9.55
CA THR A 36 -14.87 -2.88 -9.91
C THR A 36 -13.92 -2.07 -10.79
N VAL A 37 -14.45 -1.34 -11.78
CA VAL A 37 -13.66 -0.48 -12.66
C VAL A 37 -13.02 0.66 -11.87
N TYR A 38 -13.79 1.33 -11.01
CA TYR A 38 -13.31 2.40 -10.16
C TYR A 38 -12.19 1.94 -9.21
N LEU A 39 -12.43 0.87 -8.45
CA LEU A 39 -11.45 0.35 -7.49
C LEU A 39 -10.16 -0.08 -8.18
N LYS A 40 -10.24 -0.64 -9.41
CA LYS A 40 -9.06 -0.94 -10.23
C LYS A 40 -8.29 0.32 -10.63
N LYS A 41 -8.98 1.41 -10.94
CA LYS A 41 -8.33 2.69 -11.28
C LYS A 41 -7.67 3.31 -10.05
N GLU A 42 -8.37 3.35 -8.92
CA GLU A 42 -7.84 3.83 -7.65
C GLU A 42 -6.60 3.04 -7.20
N LEU A 43 -6.64 1.71 -7.33
CA LEU A 43 -5.49 0.87 -7.02
C LEU A 43 -4.27 1.21 -7.88
N LYS A 44 -4.46 1.47 -9.18
CA LYS A 44 -3.38 1.87 -10.09
C LYS A 44 -2.80 3.23 -9.70
N ILE A 45 -3.64 4.20 -9.36
CA ILE A 45 -3.20 5.54 -8.92
C ILE A 45 -2.39 5.44 -7.63
N LYS A 46 -2.90 4.71 -6.63
CA LYS A 46 -2.19 4.49 -5.37
C LYS A 46 -0.83 3.83 -5.58
N LYS A 47 -0.77 2.80 -6.44
CA LYS A 47 0.48 2.12 -6.79
C LYS A 47 1.49 3.07 -7.45
N ALA A 48 1.03 3.92 -8.38
CA ALA A 48 1.89 4.90 -9.02
C ALA A 48 2.43 5.94 -8.01
N GLN A 49 1.58 6.43 -7.10
CA GLN A 49 1.99 7.36 -6.03
C GLN A 49 3.00 6.72 -5.07
N GLU A 50 2.81 5.45 -4.72
CA GLU A 50 3.75 4.70 -3.89
C GLU A 50 5.10 4.52 -4.60
N GLU A 51 5.09 4.15 -5.89
CA GLU A 51 6.30 4.04 -6.71
C GLU A 51 7.05 5.40 -6.82
N GLU A 52 6.33 6.50 -7.03
CA GLU A 52 6.92 7.85 -7.04
C GLU A 52 7.54 8.22 -5.68
N LEU A 53 6.85 7.92 -4.57
CA LEU A 53 7.38 8.17 -3.24
C LEU A 53 8.66 7.36 -2.98
N LEU A 54 8.70 6.10 -3.43
CA LEU A 54 9.89 5.26 -3.33
C LEU A 54 11.06 5.83 -4.14
N LEU A 55 10.81 6.35 -5.35
CA LEU A 55 11.84 7.02 -6.16
C LEU A 55 12.39 8.26 -5.47
N VAL A 56 11.54 9.07 -4.82
CA VAL A 56 11.99 10.23 -4.04
C VAL A 56 12.89 9.79 -2.88
N LYS A 57 12.48 8.77 -2.13
CA LYS A 57 13.29 8.22 -1.03
C LYS A 57 14.65 7.69 -1.52
N LEU A 58 14.68 6.99 -2.66
CA LEU A 58 15.91 6.50 -3.25
C LEU A 58 16.87 7.62 -3.64
N ARG A 59 16.35 8.72 -4.22
CA ARG A 59 17.16 9.90 -4.55
C ARG A 59 17.74 10.55 -3.29
N GLN A 60 16.93 10.74 -2.25
CA GLN A 60 17.39 11.29 -0.98
C GLN A 60 18.49 10.42 -0.34
N LYS A 61 18.33 9.09 -0.37
CA LYS A 61 19.36 8.16 0.12
C LYS A 61 20.64 8.23 -0.72
N ALA A 62 20.53 8.36 -2.04
CA ALA A 62 21.70 8.52 -2.93
C ALA A 62 22.44 9.84 -2.66
N ASP A 63 21.72 10.94 -2.46
CA ASP A 63 22.33 12.24 -2.12
C ASP A 63 23.05 12.18 -0.77
N LEU A 64 22.44 11.53 0.23
CA LEU A 64 23.06 11.31 1.53
C LEU A 64 24.34 10.47 1.42
N PHE A 65 24.31 9.40 0.62
CA PHE A 65 25.49 8.57 0.35
C PHE A 65 26.61 9.40 -0.29
N ASN A 66 26.28 10.18 -1.33
CA ASN A 66 27.26 11.04 -1.98
C ASN A 66 27.90 12.05 -1.01
N ARG A 67 27.12 12.59 -0.06
CA ARG A 67 27.64 13.48 1.00
C ARG A 67 28.56 12.75 1.97
N LEU A 68 28.16 11.57 2.46
CA LEU A 68 28.94 10.74 3.37
C LEU A 68 30.31 10.35 2.80
N PHE A 69 30.38 10.08 1.50
CA PHE A 69 31.62 9.69 0.81
C PHE A 69 32.32 10.84 0.08
N SER A 70 31.85 12.08 0.27
CA SER A 70 32.53 13.27 -0.23
C SER A 70 33.82 13.52 0.54
N SER A 71 34.87 13.97 -0.14
CA SER A 71 36.11 14.41 0.50
C SER A 71 35.90 15.61 1.42
N ASP A 72 34.88 16.42 1.14
CA ASP A 72 34.48 17.61 1.91
C ASP A 72 33.12 17.38 2.57
N SER A 73 32.94 16.21 3.21
CA SER A 73 31.71 15.91 3.95
C SER A 73 31.43 16.98 5.01
N ASP A 74 30.22 17.52 4.99
CA ASP A 74 29.72 18.48 5.97
C ASP A 74 29.13 17.82 7.23
N LEU A 75 29.06 16.49 7.24
CA LEU A 75 28.49 15.70 8.32
C LEU A 75 29.50 15.47 9.45
N THR A 76 29.03 15.65 10.68
CA THR A 76 29.79 15.33 11.89
C THR A 76 29.66 13.84 12.25
N ASP A 77 30.62 13.31 13.00
CA ASP A 77 30.62 11.90 13.43
C ASP A 77 29.32 11.49 14.16
N LYS A 78 28.74 12.39 14.96
CA LYS A 78 27.47 12.16 15.67
C LYS A 78 26.28 12.05 14.71
N GLU A 79 26.28 12.84 13.64
CA GLU A 79 25.23 12.76 12.61
C GLU A 79 25.37 11.47 11.81
N VAL A 80 26.60 11.05 11.50
CA VAL A 80 26.86 9.76 10.86
C VAL A 80 26.39 8.59 11.74
N GLU A 81 26.69 8.61 13.03
CA GLU A 81 26.25 7.58 13.98
C GLU A 81 24.72 7.50 14.07
N LYS A 82 24.04 8.66 14.11
CA LYS A 82 22.57 8.73 14.10
C LYS A 82 21.98 8.14 12.81
N LEU A 83 22.54 8.46 11.65
CA LEU A 83 22.10 7.93 10.36
C LEU A 83 22.28 6.41 10.27
N LEU A 84 23.35 5.87 10.84
CA LEU A 84 23.58 4.43 10.91
C LEU A 84 22.56 3.74 11.81
N GLU A 85 22.15 4.37 12.92
CA GLU A 85 21.12 3.82 13.80
C GLU A 85 19.74 3.85 13.15
N GLU A 86 19.38 4.95 12.49
CA GLU A 86 18.14 5.05 11.70
C GLU A 86 18.09 3.97 10.60
N ALA A 87 19.20 3.72 9.92
CA ALA A 87 19.29 2.63 8.93
C ALA A 87 19.11 1.25 9.56
N ARG A 88 19.63 1.01 10.77
CA ARG A 88 19.43 -0.25 11.51
C ARG A 88 17.98 -0.46 11.94
N GLU A 89 17.32 0.60 12.39
CA GLU A 89 15.90 0.56 12.76
C GLU A 89 15.01 0.26 11.54
N GLU A 90 15.24 0.93 10.40
CA GLU A 90 14.53 0.65 9.15
C GLU A 90 14.66 -0.84 8.73
N ASP A 91 15.89 -1.37 8.73
CA ASP A 91 16.19 -2.77 8.41
C ASP A 91 15.50 -3.77 9.37
N SER A 92 15.36 -3.40 10.64
CA SER A 92 14.72 -4.24 11.65
C SER A 92 13.19 -4.30 11.47
N THR A 93 12.60 -3.20 11.01
CA THR A 93 11.16 -3.04 10.81
C THR A 93 10.70 -3.82 9.58
N ASP A 94 11.48 -3.78 8.50
CA ASP A 94 11.19 -4.53 7.26
C ASP A 94 11.24 -6.06 7.48
N LYS A 95 12.17 -6.55 8.32
CA LYS A 95 12.23 -7.97 8.72
C LYS A 95 11.00 -8.41 9.51
N GLN A 96 10.47 -7.56 10.41
CA GLN A 96 9.23 -7.86 11.14
C GLN A 96 8.00 -7.84 10.22
N PHE A 97 7.95 -6.94 9.24
CA PHE A 97 6.85 -6.85 8.28
C PHE A 97 6.78 -8.09 7.38
N LEU A 98 7.91 -8.54 6.82
CA LEU A 98 7.98 -9.76 6.01
C LEU A 98 7.61 -11.01 6.83
N SER A 99 8.08 -11.10 8.08
CA SER A 99 7.69 -12.17 9.02
C SER A 99 6.19 -12.19 9.29
N SER A 100 5.58 -11.00 9.43
CA SER A 100 4.13 -10.85 9.64
C SER A 100 3.32 -11.22 8.39
N LEU A 101 3.76 -10.83 7.20
CA LEU A 101 3.12 -11.22 5.93
C LEU A 101 3.21 -12.72 5.66
N LEU A 102 4.34 -13.35 5.99
CA LEU A 102 4.49 -14.82 5.91
C LEU A 102 3.55 -15.54 6.87
N ARG A 103 3.35 -15.01 8.08
CA ARG A 103 2.37 -15.54 9.03
C ARG A 103 0.93 -15.38 8.55
N ILE A 104 0.58 -14.22 7.99
CA ILE A 104 -0.77 -13.96 7.46
C ILE A 104 -1.04 -14.86 6.25
N SER A 105 -0.10 -14.97 5.31
CA SER A 105 -0.24 -15.84 4.14
C SER A 105 -0.32 -17.32 4.54
N PHE A 106 0.48 -17.77 5.50
CA PHE A 106 0.36 -19.10 6.09
C PHE A 106 -1.03 -19.32 6.71
N PHE A 107 -1.53 -18.37 7.50
CA PHE A 107 -2.88 -18.43 8.08
C PHE A 107 -3.98 -18.48 7.02
N VAL A 108 -3.86 -17.70 5.93
CA VAL A 108 -4.83 -17.70 4.83
C VAL A 108 -4.80 -19.04 4.08
N ILE A 109 -3.61 -19.61 3.83
CA ILE A 109 -3.46 -20.92 3.18
C ILE A 109 -4.05 -22.03 4.05
N VAL A 110 -3.73 -22.03 5.35
CA VAL A 110 -4.25 -22.99 6.33
C VAL A 110 -5.77 -22.89 6.45
N ALA A 111 -6.32 -21.68 6.61
CA ALA A 111 -7.77 -21.46 6.65
C ALA A 111 -8.48 -21.95 5.37
N ARG A 112 -7.83 -21.79 4.21
CA ARG A 112 -8.37 -22.25 2.92
C ARG A 112 -8.31 -23.78 2.77
N MET A 113 -7.33 -24.45 3.37
CA MET A 113 -7.27 -25.92 3.43
C MET A 113 -8.36 -26.51 4.34
N PHE A 114 -8.60 -25.89 5.50
CA PHE A 114 -9.65 -26.33 6.42
C PHE A 114 -11.07 -26.02 5.91
N SER A 115 -11.25 -24.95 5.14
CA SER A 115 -12.55 -24.58 4.56
C SER A 115 -12.97 -25.43 3.36
N ASN A 116 -12.05 -26.21 2.76
CA ASN A 116 -12.32 -27.14 1.65
C ASN A 116 -12.53 -28.59 2.11
N SER A 117 -12.56 -28.84 3.43
CA SER A 117 -12.68 -30.18 4.02
C SER A 117 -14.06 -30.43 4.68
N PHE A 118 -15.10 -29.67 4.29
CA PHE A 118 -16.49 -29.85 4.72
C PHE A 118 -17.44 -29.75 3.53
#